data_AF-A0A7C7BSI1-F1
#
_entry.id   AF-A0A7C7BSI1-F1
#
_cell.length_a   1.000
_cell.length_b   1.000
_cell.length_c   1.000
_cell.angle_alpha   90.00
_cell.angle_beta   90.00
_cell.angle_gamma   90.00
#
_symmetry.space_group_name_H-M   'P 1'
#
loop_
_entity.id
_entity.type
_entity.pdbx_description
1 polymer ?
#
loop_
_entity_poly.entity_id
_entity_poly.type
_entity_poly.pdbx_seq_one_letter_code
_entity_poly.pdbx_strand_id
1 'polypeptide(L)'
;ISAVLINIPGTPDAVPTMIEGHRLAQRGEGGLALGTAIMGSFMGNWIGIIFLIAFIPAILFLALQFRSWEMFLLSMWGVAICGSMSAGDMPIKGWISGWIGLLISFVGLDAIHGVARFTFGMRTLEDGISYIPLLIGLFGLTEILKVLPQNSPPGIPSEVGRIIPPIKKLIGYSRAAFRSGVIGTIIGAIPGAGANVASFLS
;
A
#
# COMPACT_ATOMS: atom_id res chain seq x y z
N ILE A 1 -9.29 -3.17 5.24
CA ILE A 1 -10.37 -3.67 6.11
C ILE A 1 -11.43 -4.43 5.29
N SER A 2 -12.11 -3.81 4.31
CA SER A 2 -13.05 -4.51 3.38
C SER A 2 -12.42 -5.70 2.63
N ALA A 3 -11.13 -5.57 2.31
CA ALA A 3 -10.33 -6.57 1.62
C ALA A 3 -10.23 -7.94 2.35
N VAL A 4 -10.41 -7.97 3.67
CA VAL A 4 -10.33 -9.20 4.48
C VAL A 4 -11.47 -10.17 4.15
N LEU A 5 -12.67 -9.65 3.84
CA LEU A 5 -13.84 -10.48 3.58
C LEU A 5 -14.06 -10.75 2.09
N ILE A 6 -13.79 -9.75 1.23
CA ILE A 6 -14.20 -9.78 -0.19
C ILE A 6 -12.98 -9.99 -1.13
N ASN A 7 -11.75 -10.09 -0.60
CA ASN A 7 -10.51 -10.21 -1.38
C ASN A 7 -10.24 -9.03 -2.35
N ILE A 8 -11.00 -7.94 -2.25
CA ILE A 8 -10.81 -6.73 -3.07
C ILE A 8 -10.09 -5.67 -2.22
N PRO A 9 -8.85 -5.28 -2.55
CA PRO A 9 -8.14 -4.24 -1.83
C PRO A 9 -8.69 -2.88 -2.24
N GLY A 10 -9.21 -2.12 -1.28
CA GLY A 10 -9.59 -0.71 -1.50
C GLY A 10 -8.39 0.24 -1.52
N THR A 11 -7.25 -0.20 -1.01
CA THR A 11 -5.98 0.53 -0.96
C THR A 11 -4.83 -0.45 -1.17
N PRO A 12 -3.74 -0.04 -1.84
CA PRO A 12 -2.61 -0.94 -2.12
C PRO A 12 -1.90 -1.42 -0.83
N ASP A 13 -1.92 -0.62 0.23
CA ASP A 13 -1.40 -0.99 1.55
C ASP A 13 -2.21 -2.12 2.20
N ALA A 14 -3.46 -2.35 1.78
CA ALA A 14 -4.30 -3.40 2.36
C ALA A 14 -4.04 -4.79 1.77
N VAL A 15 -3.16 -4.92 0.77
CA VAL A 15 -2.90 -6.19 0.06
C VAL A 15 -2.32 -7.28 0.98
N PRO A 16 -1.30 -7.02 1.83
CA PRO A 16 -0.77 -8.04 2.75
C PRO A 16 -1.84 -8.52 3.73
N THR A 17 -2.57 -7.58 4.33
CA THR A 17 -3.67 -7.86 5.25
C THR A 17 -4.82 -8.62 4.57
N MET A 18 -5.04 -8.38 3.27
CA MET A 18 -6.02 -9.13 2.48
C MET A 18 -5.57 -10.58 2.26
N ILE A 19 -4.32 -10.82 1.84
CA ILE A 19 -3.82 -12.17 1.55
C ILE A 19 -3.96 -13.07 2.80
N GLU A 20 -3.60 -12.54 3.97
CA GLU A 20 -3.68 -13.28 5.22
C GLU A 20 -5.11 -13.31 5.78
N GLY A 21 -5.79 -12.17 5.79
CA GLY A 21 -7.14 -12.03 6.33
C GLY A 21 -8.20 -12.80 5.54
N HIS A 22 -8.07 -12.86 4.21
CA HIS A 22 -9.00 -13.59 3.36
C HIS A 22 -8.86 -15.12 3.53
N ARG A 23 -7.63 -15.63 3.72
CA ARG A 23 -7.41 -17.05 4.08
C ARG A 23 -8.05 -17.42 5.42
N LEU A 24 -8.03 -16.52 6.40
CA LEU A 24 -8.71 -16.70 7.68
C LEU A 24 -10.24 -16.59 7.54
N ALA A 25 -10.73 -15.70 6.68
CA ALA A 25 -12.15 -15.58 6.37
C ALA A 25 -12.71 -16.85 5.72
N GLN A 26 -11.97 -17.45 4.78
CA GLN A 26 -12.33 -18.73 4.15
C GLN A 26 -12.44 -19.90 5.14
N ARG A 27 -11.79 -19.80 6.32
CA ARG A 27 -11.85 -20.80 7.40
C ARG A 27 -12.97 -20.55 8.41
N GLY A 28 -13.85 -19.58 8.18
CA GLY A 28 -14.92 -19.20 9.11
C GLY A 28 -14.48 -18.29 10.27
N GLU A 29 -13.18 -17.92 10.32
CA GLU A 29 -12.62 -17.03 11.35
C GLU A 29 -12.57 -15.56 10.91
N GLY A 30 -13.36 -15.18 9.88
CA GLY A 30 -13.33 -13.85 9.28
C GLY A 30 -13.59 -12.70 10.26
N GLY A 31 -14.48 -12.90 11.23
CA GLY A 31 -14.73 -11.92 12.29
C GLY A 31 -13.50 -11.67 13.17
N LEU A 32 -12.76 -12.72 13.54
CA LEU A 32 -11.58 -12.61 14.39
C LEU A 32 -10.43 -11.95 13.62
N ALA A 33 -10.24 -12.29 12.34
CA ALA A 33 -9.27 -11.66 11.45
C ALA A 33 -9.57 -10.17 11.25
N LEU A 34 -10.85 -9.81 11.10
CA LEU A 34 -11.28 -8.42 10.98
C LEU A 34 -10.98 -7.64 12.26
N GLY A 35 -11.34 -8.21 13.42
CA GLY A 35 -11.12 -7.57 14.73
C GLY A 35 -9.64 -7.34 15.07
N THR A 36 -8.77 -8.31 14.77
CA THR A 36 -7.32 -8.15 14.99
C THR A 36 -6.71 -7.15 14.02
N ALA A 37 -7.12 -7.15 12.75
CA ALA A 37 -6.65 -6.18 11.76
C ALA A 37 -7.06 -4.74 12.11
N ILE A 38 -8.30 -4.54 12.60
CA ILE A 38 -8.79 -3.23 13.05
C ILE A 38 -7.98 -2.74 14.24
N MET A 39 -7.77 -3.59 15.26
CA MET A 39 -7.02 -3.17 16.45
C MET A 39 -5.55 -2.89 16.14
N GLY A 40 -4.93 -3.72 15.31
CA GLY A 40 -3.55 -3.51 14.84
C GLY A 40 -3.40 -2.19 14.09
N SER A 41 -4.31 -1.91 13.17
CA SER A 41 -4.32 -0.64 12.41
C SER A 41 -4.55 0.57 13.33
N PHE A 42 -5.45 0.45 14.31
CA PHE A 42 -5.72 1.52 15.27
C PHE A 42 -4.49 1.84 16.12
N MET A 43 -3.84 0.82 16.69
CA MET A 43 -2.62 1.00 17.48
C MET A 43 -1.45 1.52 16.62
N GLY A 44 -1.27 0.97 15.42
CA GLY A 44 -0.25 1.44 14.47
C GLY A 44 -0.47 2.90 14.06
N ASN A 45 -1.72 3.31 13.83
CA ASN A 45 -2.05 4.69 13.49
C ASN A 45 -1.74 5.66 14.63
N TRP A 46 -2.04 5.30 15.88
CA TRP A 46 -1.66 6.13 17.03
C TRP A 46 -0.15 6.27 17.19
N ILE A 47 0.60 5.17 17.04
CA ILE A 47 2.06 5.20 17.08
C ILE A 47 2.58 6.10 15.94
N GLY A 48 2.09 5.90 14.72
CA GLY A 48 2.47 6.70 13.56
C GLY A 48 2.19 8.19 13.74
N ILE A 49 1.03 8.57 14.28
CA ILE A 49 0.69 9.98 14.56
C ILE A 49 1.64 10.58 15.59
N ILE A 50 1.91 9.88 16.69
CA ILE A 50 2.80 10.37 17.76
C ILE A 50 4.21 10.59 17.21
N PHE A 51 4.74 9.61 16.47
CA PHE A 51 6.04 9.72 15.82
C PHE A 51 6.06 10.83 14.77
N LEU A 52 5.03 10.94 13.93
CA LEU A 52 4.93 12.01 12.95
C LEU A 52 5.00 13.36 13.66
N ILE A 53 4.16 13.61 14.67
CA ILE A 53 4.18 14.88 15.42
C ILE A 53 5.56 15.16 16.03
N ALA A 54 6.22 14.14 16.58
CA ALA A 54 7.55 14.28 17.16
C ALA A 54 8.63 14.60 16.12
N PHE A 55 8.56 14.00 14.91
CA PHE A 55 9.59 14.09 13.87
C PHE A 55 9.26 15.06 12.72
N ILE A 56 8.06 15.66 12.67
CA ILE A 56 7.67 16.71 11.71
C ILE A 56 8.77 17.77 11.50
N PRO A 57 9.38 18.38 12.54
CA PRO A 57 10.38 19.42 12.32
C PRO A 57 11.63 18.88 11.58
N ALA A 58 12.06 17.66 11.89
CA ALA A 58 13.17 17.02 11.20
C ALA A 58 12.81 16.67 9.75
N ILE A 59 11.60 16.15 9.52
CA ILE A 59 11.10 15.80 8.19
C ILE A 59 11.03 17.06 7.31
N LEU A 60 10.53 18.18 7.83
CA LEU A 60 10.46 19.45 7.11
C LEU A 60 11.85 19.98 6.74
N PHE A 61 12.80 19.92 7.67
CA PHE A 61 14.18 20.34 7.39
C PHE A 61 14.80 19.50 6.27
N LEU A 62 14.61 18.18 6.32
CA LEU A 62 15.12 17.26 5.31
C LEU A 62 14.43 17.46 3.95
N ALA A 63 13.10 17.65 3.95
CA ALA A 63 12.30 17.94 2.77
C ALA A 63 12.78 19.20 2.01
N LEU A 64 13.16 20.25 2.75
CA LEU A 64 13.68 21.50 2.16
C LEU A 64 15.10 21.35 1.57
N GLN A 65 15.84 20.32 1.96
CA GLN A 65 17.16 20.03 1.40
C GLN A 65 17.12 19.17 0.13
N PHE A 66 15.99 18.53 -0.18
CA PHE A 66 15.86 17.75 -1.42
C PHE A 66 16.00 18.65 -2.65
N ARG A 67 17.02 18.37 -3.45
CA ARG A 67 17.21 18.95 -4.77
C ARG A 67 16.94 17.89 -5.84
N SER A 68 17.12 18.28 -7.09
CA SER A 68 16.84 17.42 -8.25
C SER A 68 17.61 16.09 -8.22
N TRP A 69 18.83 16.08 -7.66
CA TRP A 69 19.65 14.88 -7.55
C TRP A 69 19.09 13.88 -6.53
N GLU A 70 18.68 14.34 -5.36
CA GLU A 70 18.12 13.49 -4.31
C GLU A 70 16.77 12.91 -4.75
N MET A 71 15.95 13.70 -5.44
CA MET A 71 14.68 13.23 -6.02
C MET A 71 14.89 12.14 -7.07
N PHE A 72 15.95 12.26 -7.89
CA PHE A 72 16.33 11.21 -8.83
C PHE A 72 16.74 9.92 -8.11
N LEU A 73 17.60 10.01 -7.10
CA LEU A 73 18.00 8.86 -6.30
C LEU A 73 16.82 8.18 -5.60
N LEU A 74 15.89 8.96 -5.04
CA LEU A 74 14.67 8.42 -4.44
C LEU A 74 13.81 7.67 -5.45
N SER A 75 13.68 8.19 -6.66
CA SER A 75 12.93 7.55 -7.74
C SER A 75 13.58 6.22 -8.14
N MET A 76 14.91 6.20 -8.26
CA MET A 76 15.68 4.98 -8.54
C MET A 76 15.58 3.95 -7.40
N TRP A 77 15.61 4.41 -6.15
CA TRP A 77 15.38 3.55 -4.98
C TRP A 77 13.98 2.95 -4.98
N GLY A 78 12.95 3.73 -5.31
CA GLY A 78 11.58 3.24 -5.45
C GLY A 78 11.47 2.11 -6.48
N VAL A 79 12.04 2.31 -7.68
CA VAL A 79 12.08 1.27 -8.72
C VAL A 79 12.84 0.03 -8.25
N ALA A 80 13.97 0.19 -7.56
CA ALA A 80 14.74 -0.93 -7.01
C ALA A 80 13.90 -1.76 -6.03
N ILE A 81 13.13 -1.10 -5.16
CA ILE A 81 12.24 -1.76 -4.20
C ILE A 81 11.10 -2.51 -4.92
N CYS A 82 10.52 -1.97 -5.99
CA CYS A 82 9.47 -2.65 -6.76
C CYS A 82 9.91 -4.03 -7.26
N GLY A 83 11.15 -4.20 -7.69
CA GLY A 83 11.68 -5.52 -8.08
C GLY A 83 11.88 -6.46 -6.90
N SER A 84 12.26 -5.94 -5.73
CA SER A 84 12.45 -6.74 -4.51
C SER A 84 11.14 -7.26 -3.90
N MET A 85 10.04 -6.52 -4.08
CA MET A 85 8.72 -6.89 -3.55
C MET A 85 7.96 -7.88 -4.43
N SER A 86 8.38 -8.09 -5.67
CA SER A 86 7.71 -9.00 -6.60
C SER A 86 7.93 -10.44 -6.15
N ALA A 87 7.07 -10.91 -5.24
CA ALA A 87 7.16 -12.21 -4.60
C ALA A 87 7.30 -13.35 -5.63
N GLY A 88 8.31 -14.19 -5.40
CA GLY A 88 8.35 -15.55 -5.93
C GLY A 88 9.13 -15.74 -7.22
N ASP A 89 8.64 -15.25 -8.37
CA ASP A 89 9.06 -15.90 -9.62
C ASP A 89 9.91 -15.05 -10.57
N MET A 90 9.82 -13.72 -10.57
CA MET A 90 10.57 -12.89 -11.54
C MET A 90 10.75 -11.42 -11.07
N PRO A 91 11.86 -11.05 -10.38
CA PRO A 91 12.11 -9.66 -9.96
C PRO A 91 12.14 -8.66 -11.12
N ILE A 92 12.49 -9.14 -12.32
CA ILE A 92 12.46 -8.35 -13.56
C ILE A 92 11.07 -7.77 -13.86
N LYS A 93 9.99 -8.48 -13.53
CA LYS A 93 8.62 -7.99 -13.76
C LYS A 93 8.32 -6.80 -12.84
N GLY A 94 8.83 -6.80 -11.61
CA GLY A 94 8.71 -5.69 -10.67
C GLY A 94 9.52 -4.47 -11.06
N TRP A 95 10.72 -4.64 -11.63
CA TRP A 95 11.48 -3.51 -12.19
C TRP A 95 10.81 -2.93 -13.43
N ILE A 96 10.31 -3.77 -14.34
CA ILE A 96 9.59 -3.31 -15.54
C ILE A 96 8.34 -2.52 -15.12
N SER A 97 7.56 -2.99 -14.16
CA SER A 97 6.40 -2.25 -13.67
C SER A 97 6.78 -0.94 -12.98
N GLY A 98 7.88 -0.92 -12.22
CA GLY A 98 8.44 0.30 -11.62
C GLY A 98 8.84 1.34 -12.65
N TRP A 99 9.54 0.94 -13.72
CA TRP A 99 9.91 1.82 -14.83
C TRP A 99 8.69 2.32 -15.61
N ILE A 100 7.70 1.47 -15.86
CA ILE A 100 6.45 1.87 -16.50
C ILE A 100 5.72 2.91 -15.64
N GLY A 101 5.62 2.69 -14.32
CA GLY A 101 5.03 3.65 -13.39
C GLY A 101 5.75 4.99 -13.39
N LEU A 102 7.10 4.97 -13.42
CA LEU A 102 7.92 6.17 -13.51
C LEU A 102 7.66 6.95 -14.82
N LEU A 103 7.56 6.25 -15.95
CA LEU A 103 7.25 6.87 -17.24
C LEU A 103 5.85 7.52 -17.25
N ILE A 104 4.86 6.83 -16.68
CA ILE A 104 3.48 7.35 -16.54
C ILE A 104 3.47 8.60 -15.65
N SER A 105 4.31 8.65 -14.60
CA SER A 105 4.43 9.81 -13.72
C SER A 105 5.00 11.06 -14.40
N PHE A 106 5.66 10.95 -15.55
CA PHE A 106 6.14 12.10 -16.31
C PHE A 106 5.08 12.75 -17.19
N VAL A 107 3.89 12.15 -17.32
CA VAL A 107 2.78 12.72 -18.08
C VAL A 107 2.17 13.89 -17.31
N GLY A 108 2.19 15.09 -17.92
CA GLY A 108 1.62 16.31 -17.35
C GLY A 108 2.55 17.51 -17.40
N LEU A 109 2.17 18.57 -16.68
CA LEU A 109 3.00 19.76 -16.51
C LEU A 109 4.11 19.51 -15.49
N ASP A 110 5.36 19.82 -15.87
CA ASP A 110 6.49 19.79 -14.94
C ASP A 110 6.31 20.86 -13.85
N ALA A 111 6.35 20.45 -12.58
CA ALA A 111 6.09 21.34 -11.45
C ALA A 111 7.14 22.46 -11.27
N ILE A 112 8.33 22.31 -11.86
CA ILE A 112 9.43 23.28 -11.73
C ILE A 112 9.40 24.29 -12.88
N HIS A 113 9.22 23.82 -14.12
CA HIS A 113 9.35 24.66 -15.32
C HIS A 113 8.01 24.94 -16.04
N GLY A 114 6.92 24.30 -15.63
CA GLY A 114 5.60 24.46 -16.26
C GLY A 114 5.54 23.95 -17.70
N VAL A 115 6.49 23.10 -18.11
CA VAL A 115 6.55 22.56 -19.48
C VAL A 115 5.72 21.28 -19.54
N ALA A 116 4.85 21.17 -20.54
CA ALA A 116 4.07 19.97 -20.79
C ALA A 116 4.97 18.83 -21.28
N ARG A 117 4.92 17.68 -20.59
CA ARG A 117 5.65 16.46 -20.93
C ARG A 117 4.67 15.34 -21.24
N PHE A 118 4.86 14.67 -22.37
CA PHE A 118 4.05 13.53 -22.81
C PHE A 118 2.53 13.81 -22.87
N THR A 119 2.11 15.06 -23.09
CA THR A 119 0.68 15.45 -23.20
C THR A 119 0.13 15.29 -24.61
N PHE A 120 0.99 15.11 -25.62
CA PHE A 120 0.64 14.87 -27.03
C PHE A 120 -0.39 15.88 -27.62
N GLY A 121 -0.46 17.10 -27.07
CA GLY A 121 -1.42 18.15 -27.48
C GLY A 121 -2.83 18.00 -26.89
N MET A 122 -3.07 17.04 -26.00
CA MET A 122 -4.33 16.88 -25.27
C MET A 122 -4.31 17.66 -23.95
N ARG A 123 -5.21 18.64 -23.80
CA ARG A 123 -5.36 19.43 -22.56
C ARG A 123 -5.68 18.56 -21.34
N THR A 124 -6.42 17.47 -21.52
CA THR A 124 -6.76 16.53 -20.43
C THR A 124 -5.52 15.87 -19.81
N LEU A 125 -4.42 15.76 -20.56
CA LEU A 125 -3.17 15.18 -20.06
C LEU A 125 -2.26 16.23 -19.41
N GLU A 126 -2.56 17.53 -19.48
CA GLU A 126 -1.77 18.59 -18.85
C GLU A 126 -1.86 18.53 -17.32
N ASP A 127 -3.03 18.17 -16.79
CA ASP A 127 -3.25 17.88 -15.37
C ASP A 127 -2.57 16.56 -14.91
N GLY A 128 -1.96 15.83 -15.86
CA GLY A 128 -1.35 14.54 -15.64
C GLY A 128 -2.37 13.42 -15.41
N ILE A 129 -1.88 12.25 -15.02
CA ILE A 129 -2.72 11.10 -14.72
C ILE A 129 -3.01 11.08 -13.23
N SER A 130 -4.30 11.22 -12.88
CA SER A 130 -4.70 11.21 -11.48
C SER A 130 -4.36 9.86 -10.83
N TYR A 131 -3.57 9.91 -9.76
CA TYR A 131 -3.05 8.75 -9.06
C TYR A 131 -4.16 7.84 -8.49
N ILE A 132 -5.18 8.44 -7.86
CA ILE A 132 -6.25 7.69 -7.19
C ILE A 132 -7.07 6.85 -8.20
N PRO A 133 -7.64 7.44 -9.28
CA PRO A 133 -8.35 6.67 -10.30
C PRO A 133 -7.48 5.63 -10.99
N LEU A 134 -6.20 5.94 -11.27
CA LEU A 134 -5.27 5.00 -11.88
C LEU A 134 -5.11 3.72 -11.04
N LEU A 135 -4.90 3.88 -9.73
CA LEU A 135 -4.77 2.74 -8.82
C LEU A 135 -6.07 1.95 -8.71
N ILE A 136 -7.21 2.62 -8.54
CA ILE A 136 -8.52 1.95 -8.44
C ILE A 136 -8.78 1.14 -9.71
N GLY A 137 -8.50 1.72 -10.88
CA GLY A 137 -8.63 1.05 -12.18
C GLY A 137 -7.71 -0.16 -12.30
N LEU A 138 -6.43 -0.02 -11.94
CA LEU A 138 -5.46 -1.11 -12.03
C LEU A 138 -5.84 -2.28 -11.11
N PHE A 139 -6.10 -2.02 -9.82
CA PHE A 139 -6.47 -3.08 -8.88
C PHE A 139 -7.83 -3.69 -9.20
N GLY A 140 -8.84 -2.87 -9.47
CA GLY A 140 -10.18 -3.34 -9.82
C GLY A 140 -10.19 -4.21 -11.09
N LEU A 141 -9.49 -3.76 -12.14
CA LEU A 141 -9.39 -4.51 -13.40
C LEU A 141 -8.63 -5.83 -13.20
N THR A 142 -7.53 -5.83 -12.43
CA THR A 142 -6.78 -7.07 -12.16
C THR A 142 -7.63 -8.12 -11.43
N GLU A 143 -8.50 -7.69 -10.51
CA GLU A 143 -9.37 -8.61 -9.79
C GLU A 143 -10.48 -9.16 -10.69
N ILE A 144 -11.10 -8.31 -11.51
CA ILE A 144 -12.10 -8.73 -12.51
C ILE A 144 -11.49 -9.79 -13.43
N LEU A 145 -10.28 -9.56 -13.96
CA LEU A 145 -9.58 -10.49 -14.83
C LEU A 145 -9.21 -11.82 -14.15
N LYS A 146 -9.01 -11.84 -12.83
CA LYS A 146 -8.75 -13.06 -12.05
C LYS A 146 -10.00 -13.87 -11.72
N VAL A 147 -11.13 -13.19 -11.54
CA VAL A 147 -12.41 -13.81 -11.16
C VAL A 147 -13.17 -14.33 -12.39
N LEU A 148 -13.10 -13.62 -13.52
CA LEU A 148 -13.74 -14.00 -14.80
C LEU A 148 -13.54 -15.48 -15.23
N PRO A 149 -12.34 -16.07 -15.11
CA PRO A 149 -12.09 -17.46 -15.50
C PRO A 149 -12.55 -18.51 -14.48
N GLN A 150 -13.00 -18.13 -13.29
CA GLN A 150 -13.31 -19.07 -12.20
C GLN A 150 -14.74 -19.61 -12.34
N ASN A 151 -14.87 -20.91 -12.62
CA ASN A 151 -16.15 -21.63 -12.73
C ASN A 151 -16.90 -21.81 -11.38
N SER A 152 -16.24 -21.48 -10.27
CA SER A 152 -16.83 -21.51 -8.92
C SER A 152 -16.23 -20.35 -8.13
N PRO A 153 -16.85 -19.15 -8.15
CA PRO A 153 -16.36 -18.04 -7.37
C PRO A 153 -16.32 -18.46 -5.89
N PRO A 154 -15.26 -18.10 -5.13
CA PRO A 154 -15.17 -18.44 -3.72
C PRO A 154 -16.43 -17.92 -3.00
N GLY A 155 -17.19 -18.84 -2.42
CA GLY A 155 -18.43 -18.51 -1.72
C GLY A 155 -18.14 -17.54 -0.56
N ILE A 156 -18.97 -16.52 -0.42
CA ILE A 156 -18.93 -15.62 0.74
C ILE A 156 -19.23 -16.49 1.98
N PRO A 157 -18.29 -16.61 2.94
CA PRO A 157 -18.52 -17.42 4.14
C PRO A 157 -19.76 -16.92 4.87
N SER A 158 -20.74 -17.79 5.09
CA SER A 158 -22.03 -17.45 5.70
C SER A 158 -21.92 -17.13 7.19
N GLU A 159 -20.85 -17.59 7.84
CA GLU A 159 -20.58 -17.35 9.25
C GLU A 159 -19.40 -16.39 9.41
N VAL A 160 -19.72 -15.13 9.70
CA VAL A 160 -18.78 -14.19 10.29
C VAL A 160 -18.73 -14.55 11.77
N GLY A 161 -17.75 -15.37 12.17
CA GLY A 161 -17.52 -15.70 13.57
C GLY A 161 -17.30 -14.46 14.47
N ARG A 162 -16.81 -14.65 15.69
CA ARG A 162 -16.72 -13.55 16.67
C ARG A 162 -15.84 -12.39 16.19
N ILE A 163 -16.44 -11.21 16.00
CA ILE A 163 -15.78 -9.98 15.51
C ILE A 163 -14.84 -9.37 16.55
N ILE A 164 -15.20 -9.43 17.83
CA ILE A 164 -14.38 -8.89 18.92
C ILE A 164 -13.46 -10.00 19.43
N PRO A 165 -12.14 -9.95 19.18
CA PRO A 165 -11.23 -10.98 19.65
C PRO A 165 -11.14 -10.94 21.18
N PRO A 166 -10.94 -12.08 21.85
CA PRO A 166 -10.79 -12.10 23.30
C PRO A 166 -9.59 -11.26 23.74
N ILE A 167 -9.78 -10.45 24.79
CA ILE A 167 -8.78 -9.50 25.32
C ILE A 167 -7.43 -10.20 25.62
N LYS A 168 -7.45 -11.45 26.06
CA LYS A 168 -6.24 -12.28 26.24
C LYS A 168 -5.42 -12.48 24.96
N LYS A 169 -6.07 -12.67 23.80
CA LYS A 169 -5.38 -12.77 22.50
C LYS A 169 -4.85 -11.40 22.07
N LEU A 170 -5.59 -10.32 22.29
CA LEU A 170 -5.10 -8.95 22.02
C LEU A 170 -3.83 -8.63 22.80
N ILE A 171 -3.79 -8.95 24.10
CA ILE A 171 -2.62 -8.70 24.95
C ILE A 171 -1.42 -9.54 24.47
N GLY A 172 -1.66 -10.78 24.03
CA GLY A 172 -0.62 -11.63 23.41
C GLY A 172 -0.04 -11.02 22.13
N TYR A 173 -0.85 -10.35 21.31
CA TYR A 173 -0.41 -9.70 20.08
C TYR A 173 0.08 -8.25 20.28
N SER A 174 -0.12 -7.64 21.45
CA SER A 174 0.22 -6.24 21.71
C SER A 174 1.70 -5.91 21.46
N ARG A 175 2.61 -6.84 21.79
CA ARG A 175 4.04 -6.69 21.54
C ARG A 175 4.39 -6.78 20.06
N ALA A 176 3.68 -7.62 19.30
CA ALA A 176 3.83 -7.71 17.86
C ALA A 176 3.25 -6.44 17.19
N ALA A 177 2.07 -5.99 17.60
CA ALA A 177 1.42 -4.78 17.11
C ALA A 177 2.24 -3.51 17.37
N PHE A 178 2.89 -3.41 18.54
CA PHE A 178 3.80 -2.30 18.83
C PHE A 178 5.07 -2.37 17.97
N ARG A 179 5.68 -3.56 17.82
CA ARG A 179 6.86 -3.72 16.96
C ARG A 179 6.53 -3.42 15.49
N SER A 180 5.43 -3.96 14.97
CA SER A 180 4.99 -3.71 13.58
C SER A 180 4.60 -2.25 13.37
N GLY A 181 3.97 -1.60 14.36
CA GLY A 181 3.69 -0.17 14.32
C GLY A 181 4.95 0.69 14.25
N VAL A 182 5.98 0.38 15.05
CA VAL A 182 7.26 1.11 15.01
C VAL A 182 8.01 0.86 13.71
N ILE A 183 8.10 -0.41 13.27
CA ILE A 183 8.77 -0.78 12.00
C ILE A 183 8.05 -0.12 10.81
N GLY A 184 6.73 -0.21 10.77
CA GLY A 184 5.90 0.41 9.72
C GLY A 184 6.02 1.93 9.71
N THR A 185 6.14 2.57 10.87
CA THR A 185 6.35 4.02 10.98
C THR A 185 7.73 4.42 10.47
N ILE A 186 8.79 3.68 10.84
CA ILE A 186 10.16 3.97 10.40
C ILE A 186 10.29 3.76 8.88
N ILE A 187 9.80 2.62 8.36
CA ILE A 187 9.86 2.32 6.92
C ILE A 187 8.97 3.27 6.13
N GLY A 188 7.77 3.57 6.63
CA GLY A 188 6.85 4.53 6.01
C GLY A 188 7.38 5.96 5.99
N ALA A 189 8.24 6.32 6.94
CA ALA A 189 8.95 7.61 6.95
C ALA A 189 10.09 7.68 5.91
N ILE A 190 10.55 6.55 5.36
CA ILE A 190 11.57 6.54 4.30
C ILE A 190 10.94 7.03 2.99
N PRO A 191 11.42 8.15 2.42
CA PRO A 191 10.92 8.65 1.15
C PRO A 191 11.15 7.62 0.03
N GLY A 192 10.15 7.38 -0.82
CA GLY A 192 10.23 6.42 -1.93
C GLY A 192 9.88 4.96 -1.58
N ALA A 193 9.88 4.56 -0.31
CA ALA A 193 9.38 3.24 0.12
C ALA A 193 7.85 3.27 0.32
N GLY A 194 7.33 4.31 0.98
CA GLY A 194 5.89 4.52 1.15
C GLY A 194 5.16 3.46 2.00
N ALA A 195 3.86 3.68 2.20
CA ALA A 195 3.01 2.82 3.02
C ALA A 195 2.91 1.37 2.51
N ASN A 196 3.08 1.17 1.19
CA ASN A 196 2.96 -0.15 0.56
C ASN A 196 4.09 -1.07 1.00
N VAL A 197 5.33 -0.57 0.95
CA VAL A 197 6.51 -1.33 1.38
C VAL A 197 6.47 -1.57 2.89
N ALA A 198 6.05 -0.56 3.64
CA ALA A 198 5.88 -0.67 5.09
C ALA A 198 4.89 -1.78 5.46
N SER A 199 3.75 -1.87 4.78
CA SER A 199 2.74 -2.89 5.07
C SER A 199 3.16 -4.32 4.72
N PHE A 200 4.06 -4.50 3.74
CA PHE A 200 4.57 -5.83 3.41
C PHE A 200 5.67 -6.31 4.36
N LEU A 201 6.33 -5.39 5.07
CA LEU A 201 7.42 -5.69 6.01
C LEU A 201 6.98 -5.71 7.49
N SER A 202 5.82 -5.11 7.81
CA SER A 202 5.25 -5.00 9.15
C SER A 202 4.30 -6.14 9.50
#